data_AF-A0A1F5X5B0-F1
#
_entry.id   AF-A0A1F5X5B0-F1
#
_cell.length_a   1.000
_cell.length_b   1.000
_cell.length_c   1.000
_cell.angle_alpha   90.00
_cell.angle_beta   90.00
_cell.angle_gamma   90.00
#
_symmetry.space_group_name_H-M   'P 1'
#
loop_
_entity.id
_entity.type
_entity.pdbx_description
1 polymer ?
#
loop_
_entity_poly.entity_id
_entity_poly.type
_entity_poly.pdbx_seq_one_letter_code
_entity_poly.pdbx_strand_id
1 'polypeptide(L)'
;MSESLTYLEIAYKILSEEPKLKQIHYRDLASKAFALELIESDDLIIAGNIASAINSDIRRAKSQGTEPRFISFGKGLYGLSEHEPKGIFADIRVKNQEVKKQLLEALHSMDPSKFEELSGEVLRKLGFEGVQITGKTGDGGIDVIGELVVAGVIRNSVCVQVKRWRNNVQRSSVSELRGSLKPHQTGLFITTSDFSRQAVEEASDPYKAPISIMNGNELVDLLCNFGIGVILEKITIFDIDKGELNFDFPEPEEITEQGIEIFTNYKKHKHFAIYFSPTKIIYENEVYKSPSAAGTKVQNGLPVNGWKFWKFIDTKTGKIHPLERLRKQ
;
A
#
# COMPACT_ATOMS: atom_id res chain seq x y z
N MET A 1 38.48 -25.30 -16.56
CA MET A 1 37.96 -24.28 -17.49
C MET A 1 36.58 -23.92 -16.98
N SER A 2 36.39 -22.76 -16.36
CA SER A 2 35.05 -22.31 -15.99
C SER A 2 34.28 -22.04 -17.28
N GLU A 3 33.14 -22.67 -17.43
CA GLU A 3 32.24 -22.45 -18.56
C GLU A 3 31.83 -20.96 -18.57
N SER A 4 32.10 -20.25 -19.67
CA SER A 4 31.72 -18.84 -19.79
C SER A 4 30.20 -18.76 -19.85
N LEU A 5 29.58 -18.21 -18.81
CA LEU A 5 28.14 -18.01 -18.78
C LEU A 5 27.71 -17.05 -19.89
N THR A 6 26.60 -17.37 -20.54
CA THR A 6 25.93 -16.47 -21.48
C THR A 6 25.27 -15.30 -20.74
N TYR A 7 24.97 -14.21 -21.46
CA TYR A 7 24.24 -13.07 -20.86
C TYR A 7 22.89 -13.45 -20.24
N LEU A 8 22.20 -14.47 -20.80
CA LEU A 8 20.95 -14.98 -20.23
C LEU A 8 21.20 -15.72 -18.91
N GLU A 9 22.25 -16.53 -18.83
CA GLU A 9 22.59 -17.25 -17.60
C GLU A 9 23.08 -16.30 -16.51
N ILE A 10 23.86 -15.28 -16.87
CA ILE A 10 24.31 -14.21 -15.97
C ILE A 10 23.09 -13.46 -15.41
N ALA A 11 22.17 -13.03 -16.29
CA ALA A 11 20.95 -12.34 -15.87
C ALA A 11 20.08 -13.20 -14.95
N TYR A 12 19.95 -14.49 -15.27
CA TYR A 12 19.19 -15.43 -14.43
C TYR A 12 19.83 -15.64 -13.06
N LYS A 13 21.16 -15.79 -13.02
CA LYS A 13 21.91 -15.98 -11.77
C LYS A 13 21.72 -14.78 -10.84
N ILE A 14 21.91 -13.56 -11.34
CA ILE A 14 21.77 -12.33 -10.54
C ILE A 14 20.34 -12.17 -10.02
N LEU A 15 19.34 -12.43 -10.87
CA LEU A 15 17.95 -12.28 -10.46
C LEU A 15 17.47 -13.38 -9.51
N SER A 16 18.02 -14.60 -9.59
CA SER A 16 17.62 -15.72 -8.73
C SER A 16 18.31 -15.70 -7.35
N GLU A 17 19.53 -15.16 -7.25
CA GLU A 17 20.27 -15.03 -5.99
C GLU A 17 19.66 -13.98 -5.02
N GLU A 18 18.84 -13.06 -5.52
CA GLU A 18 18.12 -12.08 -4.71
C GLU A 18 16.60 -12.19 -4.88
N PRO A 19 15.91 -13.16 -4.23
CA PRO A 19 14.45 -13.34 -4.37
C PRO A 19 13.61 -12.12 -3.97
N LYS A 20 14.17 -11.21 -3.16
CA LYS A 20 13.53 -9.93 -2.80
C LYS A 20 13.58 -8.89 -3.92
N LEU A 21 14.49 -9.06 -4.88
CA LEU A 21 14.67 -8.18 -6.03
C LEU A 21 13.64 -8.54 -7.12
N LYS A 22 12.46 -7.91 -7.05
CA LYS A 22 11.37 -8.16 -8.00
C LYS A 22 11.71 -7.75 -9.43
N GLN A 23 12.50 -6.69 -9.59
CA GLN A 23 12.95 -6.18 -10.89
C GLN A 23 14.27 -5.42 -10.74
N ILE A 24 15.04 -5.35 -11.82
CA ILE A 24 16.31 -4.63 -11.91
C ILE A 24 16.44 -3.96 -13.28
N HIS A 25 17.04 -2.76 -13.33
CA HIS A 25 17.35 -2.12 -14.60
C HIS A 25 18.55 -2.80 -15.26
N TYR A 26 18.57 -2.94 -16.58
CA TYR A 26 19.65 -3.65 -17.29
C TYR A 26 21.06 -3.10 -17.04
N ARG A 27 21.17 -1.81 -16.74
CA ARG A 27 22.44 -1.18 -16.37
C ARG A 27 22.92 -1.65 -15.00
N ASP A 28 22.02 -1.70 -14.02
CA ASP A 28 22.36 -2.21 -12.68
C ASP A 28 22.64 -3.71 -12.72
N LEU A 29 21.98 -4.45 -13.62
CA LEU A 29 22.26 -5.85 -13.87
C LEU A 29 23.68 -6.03 -14.43
N ALA A 30 24.11 -5.19 -15.37
CA ALA A 30 25.49 -5.16 -15.86
C ALA A 30 26.48 -4.81 -14.74
N SER A 31 26.22 -3.77 -13.95
CA SER A 31 27.10 -3.40 -12.83
C SER A 31 27.21 -4.51 -11.77
N LYS A 32 26.12 -5.21 -11.46
CA LYS A 32 26.15 -6.41 -10.59
C LYS A 32 26.93 -7.55 -11.22
N ALA A 33 26.72 -7.84 -12.50
CA ALA A 33 27.45 -8.87 -13.22
C ALA A 33 28.97 -8.61 -13.22
N PHE A 34 29.36 -7.36 -13.42
CA PHE A 34 30.75 -6.93 -13.39
C PHE A 34 31.35 -7.05 -11.97
N ALA A 35 30.61 -6.62 -10.95
CA ALA A 35 31.04 -6.77 -9.55
C ALA A 35 31.22 -8.24 -9.12
N LEU A 36 30.51 -9.16 -9.76
CA LEU A 36 30.63 -10.61 -9.57
C LEU A 36 31.66 -11.27 -10.51
N GLU A 37 32.41 -10.47 -11.27
CA GLU A 37 33.41 -10.91 -12.25
C GLU A 37 32.83 -11.86 -13.32
N LEU A 38 31.53 -11.71 -13.64
CA LEU A 38 30.83 -12.52 -14.65
C LEU A 38 30.91 -11.93 -16.06
N ILE A 39 31.28 -10.65 -16.17
CA ILE A 39 31.50 -9.92 -17.43
C ILE A 39 32.74 -9.04 -17.32
N GLU A 40 33.31 -8.65 -18.46
CA GLU A 40 34.57 -7.90 -18.53
C GLU A 40 34.42 -6.39 -18.26
N SER A 41 33.22 -5.83 -18.41
CA SER A 41 32.92 -4.39 -18.25
C SER A 41 31.41 -4.18 -18.03
N ASP A 42 31.02 -3.11 -17.34
CA ASP A 42 29.62 -2.71 -17.13
C ASP A 42 29.15 -1.55 -18.05
N ASP A 43 29.86 -1.35 -19.16
CA ASP A 43 29.53 -0.31 -20.13
C ASP A 43 28.14 -0.47 -20.78
N LEU A 44 27.70 0.60 -21.46
CA LEU A 44 26.37 0.65 -22.06
C LEU A 44 26.18 -0.37 -23.19
N ILE A 45 27.27 -0.83 -23.83
CA ILE A 45 27.22 -1.82 -24.91
C ILE A 45 26.92 -3.20 -24.32
N ILE A 46 27.66 -3.62 -23.29
CA ILE A 46 27.44 -4.90 -22.62
C ILE A 46 26.08 -4.90 -21.91
N ALA A 47 25.73 -3.82 -21.23
CA ALA A 47 24.39 -3.66 -20.65
C ALA A 47 23.29 -3.80 -21.73
N GLY A 48 23.47 -3.15 -22.88
CA GLY A 48 22.56 -3.25 -24.02
C GLY A 48 22.46 -4.67 -24.60
N ASN A 49 23.58 -5.40 -24.65
CA ASN A 49 23.62 -6.79 -25.10
C ASN A 49 22.85 -7.71 -24.16
N ILE A 50 22.99 -7.53 -22.84
CA ILE A 50 22.21 -8.29 -21.85
C ILE A 50 20.72 -8.03 -22.03
N ALA A 51 20.31 -6.76 -22.15
CA ALA A 51 18.92 -6.39 -22.40
C ALA A 51 18.38 -7.00 -23.72
N SER A 52 19.19 -6.98 -24.79
CA SER A 52 18.83 -7.56 -26.09
C SER A 52 18.65 -9.08 -26.02
N ALA A 53 19.53 -9.77 -25.28
CA ALA A 53 19.45 -11.21 -25.05
C ALA A 53 18.16 -11.58 -24.31
N ILE A 54 17.86 -10.90 -23.20
CA ILE A 54 16.63 -11.08 -22.43
C ILE A 54 15.40 -10.86 -23.30
N ASN A 55 15.33 -9.74 -24.03
CA ASN A 55 14.19 -9.45 -24.90
C ASN A 55 13.99 -10.49 -26.01
N SER A 56 15.08 -11.03 -26.55
CA SER A 56 15.03 -12.07 -27.57
C SER A 56 14.50 -13.39 -27.01
N ASP A 57 14.90 -13.76 -25.79
CA ASP A 57 14.35 -14.92 -25.10
C ASP A 57 12.85 -14.77 -24.81
N ILE A 58 12.42 -13.60 -24.31
CA ILE A 58 11.00 -13.28 -24.07
C ILE A 58 10.18 -13.41 -25.36
N ARG A 59 10.67 -12.83 -26.47
CA ARG A 59 9.99 -12.91 -27.78
C ARG A 59 9.92 -14.35 -28.28
N ARG A 60 11.00 -15.12 -28.14
CA ARG A 60 11.08 -16.51 -28.55
C ARG A 60 10.06 -17.36 -27.79
N ALA A 61 10.02 -17.26 -26.46
CA ALA A 61 9.05 -18.00 -25.65
C ALA A 61 7.59 -17.67 -26.03
N LYS A 62 7.27 -16.38 -26.19
CA LYS A 62 5.94 -15.94 -26.67
C LYS A 62 5.57 -16.53 -28.03
N SER A 63 6.50 -16.54 -28.98
CA SER A 63 6.26 -17.13 -30.31
C SER A 63 6.03 -18.65 -30.28
N GLN A 64 6.61 -19.32 -29.28
CA GLN A 64 6.47 -20.77 -29.07
C GLN A 64 5.27 -21.13 -28.17
N GLY A 65 4.54 -20.14 -27.66
CA GLY A 65 3.44 -20.35 -26.71
C GLY A 65 3.90 -20.86 -25.35
N THR A 66 5.18 -20.70 -25.00
CA THR A 66 5.74 -21.09 -23.71
C THR A 66 5.87 -19.89 -22.77
N GLU A 67 5.88 -20.15 -21.47
CA GLU A 67 6.10 -19.11 -20.47
C GLU A 67 7.56 -18.62 -20.56
N PRO A 68 7.81 -17.30 -20.78
CA PRO A 68 9.17 -16.79 -20.83
C PRO A 68 9.84 -16.92 -19.47
N ARG A 69 11.17 -17.10 -19.43
CA ARG A 69 11.92 -17.13 -18.17
C ARG A 69 12.00 -15.77 -17.51
N PHE A 70 12.05 -14.72 -18.33
CA PHE A 70 12.15 -13.33 -17.90
C PHE A 70 10.86 -12.57 -18.19
N ILE A 71 10.66 -11.50 -17.45
CA ILE A 71 9.61 -10.51 -17.70
C ILE A 71 10.25 -9.15 -17.88
N SER A 72 9.77 -8.42 -18.88
CA SER A 72 10.11 -7.02 -19.05
C SER A 72 9.00 -6.15 -18.48
N PHE A 73 9.35 -5.21 -17.61
CA PHE A 73 8.45 -4.20 -17.06
C PHE A 73 8.48 -2.89 -17.85
N GLY A 74 9.16 -2.87 -19.01
CA GLY A 74 9.40 -1.65 -19.78
C GLY A 74 10.50 -0.77 -19.17
N LYS A 75 10.87 0.31 -19.87
CA LYS A 75 11.93 1.26 -19.48
C LYS A 75 13.26 0.58 -19.06
N GLY A 76 13.58 -0.59 -19.63
CA GLY A 76 14.81 -1.32 -19.33
C GLY A 76 14.80 -2.15 -18.02
N LEU A 77 13.64 -2.30 -17.37
CA LEU A 77 13.47 -3.11 -16.17
C LEU A 77 13.12 -4.56 -16.51
N TYR A 78 13.79 -5.50 -15.84
CA TYR A 78 13.62 -6.94 -16.02
C TYR A 78 13.50 -7.67 -14.68
N GLY A 79 12.78 -8.78 -14.67
CA GLY A 79 12.68 -9.72 -13.54
C GLY A 79 12.48 -11.15 -14.03
N LEU A 80 12.29 -12.08 -13.09
CA LEU A 80 12.03 -13.49 -13.39
C LEU A 80 10.54 -13.81 -13.29
N SER A 81 10.04 -14.62 -14.21
CA SER A 81 8.64 -15.08 -14.20
C SER A 81 8.31 -15.91 -12.97
N GLU A 82 9.28 -16.65 -12.42
CA GLU A 82 9.07 -17.43 -11.19
C GLU A 82 8.86 -16.57 -9.94
N HIS A 83 9.35 -15.33 -9.95
CA HIS A 83 9.16 -14.35 -8.89
C HIS A 83 7.86 -13.55 -9.04
N GLU A 84 7.15 -13.72 -10.15
CA GLU A 84 5.83 -13.13 -10.28
C GLU A 84 4.84 -13.84 -9.39
N PRO A 85 3.96 -13.08 -8.72
CA PRO A 85 2.98 -13.68 -7.85
C PRO A 85 1.98 -14.44 -8.73
N LYS A 86 1.85 -15.74 -8.49
CA LYS A 86 0.94 -16.65 -9.21
C LYS A 86 -0.47 -16.59 -8.62
N GLY A 87 -1.44 -17.13 -9.37
CA GLY A 87 -2.84 -17.18 -8.94
C GLY A 87 -3.46 -15.79 -8.85
N ILE A 88 -4.20 -15.53 -7.77
CA ILE A 88 -5.03 -14.32 -7.62
C ILE A 88 -4.27 -13.01 -7.85
N PHE A 89 -2.99 -12.94 -7.47
CA PHE A 89 -2.18 -11.74 -7.67
C PHE A 89 -1.81 -11.49 -9.14
N ALA A 90 -1.57 -12.55 -9.93
CA ALA A 90 -1.36 -12.43 -11.37
C ALA A 90 -2.64 -11.91 -12.03
N ASP A 91 -3.79 -12.47 -11.65
CA ASP A 91 -5.10 -12.08 -12.17
C ASP A 91 -5.40 -10.61 -11.86
N ILE A 92 -5.14 -10.17 -10.62
CA ILE A 92 -5.27 -8.76 -10.21
C ILE A 92 -4.37 -7.87 -11.08
N ARG A 93 -3.11 -8.25 -11.31
CA ARG A 93 -2.20 -7.47 -12.16
C ARG A 93 -2.74 -7.34 -13.58
N VAL A 94 -3.12 -8.45 -14.21
CA VAL A 94 -3.66 -8.47 -15.58
C VAL A 94 -4.92 -7.61 -15.66
N LYS A 95 -5.83 -7.75 -14.70
CA LYS A 95 -7.04 -6.93 -14.61
C LYS A 95 -6.70 -5.44 -14.51
N ASN A 96 -5.76 -5.08 -13.63
CA ASN A 96 -5.34 -3.69 -13.46
C ASN A 96 -4.69 -3.11 -14.72
N GLN A 97 -3.87 -3.89 -15.44
CA GLN A 97 -3.28 -3.47 -16.71
C GLN A 97 -4.34 -3.21 -17.78
N GLU A 98 -5.36 -4.07 -17.86
CA GLU A 98 -6.47 -3.89 -18.79
C GLU A 98 -7.30 -2.64 -18.44
N VAL A 99 -7.59 -2.41 -17.15
CA VAL A 99 -8.27 -1.17 -16.70
C VAL A 99 -7.46 0.07 -17.05
N LYS A 100 -6.14 0.06 -16.82
CA LYS A 100 -5.25 1.19 -17.19
C LYS A 100 -5.30 1.47 -18.70
N LYS A 101 -5.29 0.43 -19.53
CA LYS A 101 -5.41 0.56 -20.98
C LYS A 101 -6.76 1.15 -21.39
N GLN A 102 -7.86 0.67 -20.81
CA GLN A 102 -9.20 1.18 -21.07
C GLN A 102 -9.32 2.65 -20.64
N LEU A 103 -8.74 3.01 -19.49
CA LEU A 103 -8.70 4.39 -19.03
C LEU A 103 -7.92 5.28 -20.00
N LEU A 104 -6.75 4.84 -20.48
CA LEU A 104 -5.98 5.60 -21.47
C LEU A 104 -6.76 5.83 -22.78
N GLU A 105 -7.46 4.82 -23.28
CA GLU A 105 -8.33 4.96 -24.46
C GLU A 105 -9.50 5.93 -24.19
N ALA A 106 -10.10 5.87 -23.01
CA ALA A 106 -11.13 6.84 -22.62
C ALA A 106 -10.58 8.28 -22.60
N LEU A 107 -9.35 8.49 -22.11
CA LEU A 107 -8.67 9.79 -22.18
C LEU A 107 -8.45 10.22 -23.63
N HIS A 108 -8.07 9.30 -24.53
CA HIS A 108 -7.95 9.60 -25.96
C HIS A 108 -9.28 9.99 -26.63
N SER A 109 -10.41 9.50 -26.14
CA SER A 109 -11.75 9.85 -26.67
C SER A 109 -12.38 11.06 -25.98
N MET A 110 -11.76 11.59 -24.92
CA MET A 110 -12.27 12.73 -24.16
C MET A 110 -12.20 14.04 -24.96
N ASP A 111 -13.14 14.95 -24.70
CA ASP A 111 -13.07 16.31 -25.23
C ASP A 111 -11.80 17.04 -24.72
N PRO A 112 -11.08 17.81 -25.57
CA PRO A 112 -9.88 18.52 -25.15
C PRO A 112 -10.06 19.40 -23.91
N SER A 113 -11.16 20.16 -23.82
CA SER A 113 -11.40 21.05 -22.67
C SER A 113 -11.63 20.26 -21.38
N LYS A 114 -12.28 19.08 -21.47
CA LYS A 114 -12.43 18.16 -20.34
C LYS A 114 -11.12 17.53 -19.91
N PHE A 115 -10.20 17.30 -20.84
CA PHE A 115 -8.87 16.80 -20.52
C PHE A 115 -8.01 17.85 -19.80
N GLU A 116 -8.15 19.13 -20.15
CA GLU A 116 -7.55 20.25 -19.41
C GLU A 116 -8.11 20.35 -17.98
N GLU A 117 -9.44 20.31 -17.82
CA GLU A 117 -10.12 20.28 -16.51
C GLU A 117 -9.63 19.10 -15.64
N LEU A 118 -9.54 17.90 -16.22
CA LEU A 118 -9.04 16.69 -15.55
C LEU A 118 -7.59 16.87 -15.12
N SER A 119 -6.74 17.42 -15.98
CA SER A 119 -5.34 17.68 -15.68
C SER A 119 -5.20 18.67 -14.51
N GLY A 120 -6.03 19.71 -14.48
CA GLY A 120 -6.14 20.61 -13.34
C GLY A 120 -6.53 19.90 -12.04
N GLU A 121 -7.49 18.97 -12.09
CA GLU A 121 -7.87 18.18 -10.92
C GLU A 121 -6.74 17.27 -10.42
N VAL A 122 -5.99 16.63 -11.33
CA VAL A 122 -4.79 15.87 -10.98
C VAL A 122 -3.75 16.74 -10.27
N LEU A 123 -3.52 17.97 -10.75
CA LEU A 123 -2.61 18.92 -10.08
C LEU A 123 -3.08 19.29 -8.67
N ARG A 124 -4.39 19.52 -8.49
CA ARG A 124 -4.96 19.76 -7.15
C ARG A 124 -4.72 18.58 -6.22
N LYS A 125 -4.91 17.34 -6.70
CA LYS A 125 -4.63 16.11 -5.93
C LYS A 125 -3.15 15.91 -5.63
N LEU A 126 -2.26 16.41 -6.48
CA LEU A 126 -0.82 16.48 -6.23
C LEU A 126 -0.42 17.58 -5.24
N GLY A 127 -1.38 18.40 -4.76
CA GLY A 127 -1.14 19.44 -3.77
C GLY A 127 -0.76 20.81 -4.35
N PHE A 128 -1.00 21.04 -5.65
CA PHE A 128 -0.84 22.37 -6.22
C PHE A 128 -1.93 23.31 -5.71
N GLU A 129 -1.53 24.53 -5.37
CA GLU A 129 -2.42 25.62 -4.98
C GLU A 129 -2.75 26.53 -6.17
N GLY A 130 -3.86 27.25 -6.09
CA GLY A 130 -4.20 28.27 -7.10
C GLY A 130 -4.40 27.75 -8.52
N VAL A 131 -4.76 26.47 -8.69
CA VAL A 131 -4.88 25.83 -10.01
C VAL A 131 -6.01 26.47 -10.83
N GLN A 132 -5.64 27.08 -11.96
CA GLN A 132 -6.53 27.77 -12.89
C GLN A 132 -6.39 27.22 -14.31
N ILE A 133 -7.52 26.93 -14.95
CA ILE A 133 -7.58 26.58 -16.38
C ILE A 133 -7.61 27.88 -17.18
N THR A 134 -6.67 28.07 -18.09
CA THR A 134 -6.49 29.33 -18.83
C THR A 134 -7.24 29.32 -20.16
N GLY A 135 -7.23 28.21 -20.89
CA GLY A 135 -8.11 27.90 -22.03
C GLY A 135 -8.23 28.98 -23.13
N LYS A 136 -7.28 29.92 -23.24
CA LYS A 136 -7.40 31.10 -24.11
C LYS A 136 -6.45 31.00 -25.29
N THR A 137 -7.00 31.20 -26.49
CA THR A 137 -6.19 31.32 -27.71
C THR A 137 -5.20 32.48 -27.59
N GLY A 138 -3.90 32.21 -27.72
CA GLY A 138 -2.84 33.23 -27.72
C GLY A 138 -1.97 33.30 -26.46
N ASP A 139 -2.11 32.38 -25.50
CA ASP A 139 -1.27 32.27 -24.30
C ASP A 139 0.03 31.45 -24.51
N GLY A 140 0.37 31.16 -25.76
CA GLY A 140 1.52 30.32 -26.09
C GLY A 140 1.33 28.86 -25.70
N GLY A 141 0.07 28.41 -25.57
CA GLY A 141 -0.29 27.01 -25.36
C GLY A 141 -0.24 26.57 -23.90
N ILE A 142 -0.39 27.51 -22.95
CA ILE A 142 -0.49 27.22 -21.53
C ILE A 142 -1.95 26.92 -21.22
N ASP A 143 -2.27 25.68 -20.85
CA ASP A 143 -3.65 25.26 -20.64
C ASP A 143 -4.05 25.34 -19.15
N VAL A 144 -3.08 25.18 -18.24
CA VAL A 144 -3.28 25.26 -16.79
C VAL A 144 -2.11 26.00 -16.12
N ILE A 145 -2.40 26.77 -15.06
CA ILE A 145 -1.38 27.37 -14.19
C ILE A 145 -1.66 26.92 -12.76
N GLY A 146 -0.62 26.61 -11.99
CA GLY A 146 -0.72 26.33 -10.55
C GLY A 146 0.57 26.68 -9.81
N GLU A 147 0.50 26.75 -8.48
CA GLU A 147 1.66 26.96 -7.61
C GLU A 147 1.96 25.69 -6.82
N LEU A 148 3.20 25.21 -6.92
CA LEU A 148 3.69 24.18 -6.00
C LEU A 148 4.25 24.87 -4.76
N VAL A 149 3.68 24.56 -3.60
CA VAL A 149 4.10 25.12 -2.31
C VAL A 149 4.79 24.04 -1.48
N VAL A 150 6.09 24.22 -1.22
CA VAL A 150 6.89 23.30 -0.43
C VAL A 150 7.17 23.91 0.94
N ALA A 151 6.88 23.14 1.99
CA ALA A 151 7.04 23.54 3.40
C ALA A 151 6.35 24.87 3.76
N GLY A 152 5.31 25.27 3.02
CA GLY A 152 4.54 26.50 3.24
C GLY A 152 5.25 27.80 2.88
N VAL A 153 6.51 27.76 2.46
CA VAL A 153 7.34 28.97 2.26
C VAL A 153 7.99 29.05 0.87
N ILE A 154 8.29 27.91 0.24
CA ILE A 154 8.85 27.88 -1.12
C ILE A 154 7.68 27.79 -2.10
N ARG A 155 7.51 28.81 -2.93
CA ARG A 155 6.50 28.84 -4.00
C ARG A 155 7.17 28.73 -5.35
N ASN A 156 6.68 27.83 -6.18
CA ASN A 156 7.10 27.71 -7.57
C ASN A 156 5.87 27.78 -8.48
N SER A 157 5.84 28.78 -9.37
CA SER A 157 4.77 28.92 -10.36
C SER A 157 5.03 27.97 -11.52
N VAL A 158 4.08 27.08 -11.77
CA VAL A 158 4.16 26.05 -12.81
C VAL A 158 3.12 26.33 -13.88
N CYS A 159 3.59 26.52 -15.11
CA CYS A 159 2.75 26.61 -16.30
C CYS A 159 2.67 25.23 -16.95
N VAL A 160 1.46 24.79 -17.28
CA VAL A 160 1.20 23.44 -17.73
C VAL A 160 0.59 23.47 -19.12
N GLN A 161 1.16 22.69 -20.02
CA GLN A 161 0.57 22.41 -21.33
C GLN A 161 0.06 20.97 -21.34
N VAL A 162 -1.14 20.79 -21.88
CA VAL A 162 -1.86 19.54 -21.88
C VAL A 162 -2.21 19.17 -23.34
N LYS A 163 -1.76 18.01 -23.81
CA LYS A 163 -2.05 17.54 -25.18
C LYS A 163 -2.62 16.13 -25.20
N ARG A 164 -3.84 15.99 -25.72
CA ARG A 164 -4.45 14.68 -26.00
C ARG A 164 -3.98 14.16 -27.37
N TRP A 165 -2.79 13.57 -27.43
CA TRP A 165 -2.20 13.05 -28.66
C TRP A 165 -2.05 11.53 -28.64
N ARG A 166 -2.03 10.92 -29.84
CA ARG A 166 -1.67 9.50 -30.05
C ARG A 166 -0.22 9.31 -30.47
N ASN A 167 0.34 10.28 -31.19
CA ASN A 167 1.74 10.26 -31.61
C ASN A 167 2.62 10.91 -30.55
N ASN A 168 3.89 10.53 -30.52
CA ASN A 168 4.83 11.08 -29.56
C ASN A 168 4.96 12.61 -29.69
N VAL A 169 5.03 13.28 -28.54
CA VAL A 169 5.31 14.71 -28.46
C VAL A 169 6.71 14.98 -29.00
N GLN A 170 6.84 15.97 -29.87
CA GLN A 170 8.09 16.34 -30.53
C GLN A 170 8.78 17.47 -29.80
N ARG A 171 10.08 17.64 -30.06
CA ARG A 171 10.93 18.69 -29.47
C ARG A 171 10.33 20.09 -29.59
N SER A 172 9.76 20.42 -30.76
CA SER A 172 9.20 21.75 -31.03
C SER A 172 8.11 22.14 -30.03
N SER A 173 7.23 21.23 -29.62
CA SER A 173 6.17 21.50 -28.64
C SER A 173 6.72 21.81 -27.25
N VAL A 174 7.78 21.09 -26.84
CA VAL A 174 8.45 21.37 -25.57
C VAL A 174 9.18 22.72 -25.61
N SER A 175 9.82 23.05 -26.74
CA SER A 175 10.45 24.36 -26.94
C SER A 175 9.43 25.51 -26.98
N GLU A 176 8.24 25.28 -27.54
CA GLU A 176 7.14 26.26 -27.57
C GLU A 176 6.64 26.58 -26.16
N LEU A 177 6.32 25.55 -25.36
CA LEU A 177 5.98 25.74 -23.94
C LEU A 177 7.07 26.54 -23.22
N ARG A 178 8.34 26.19 -23.45
CA ARG A 178 9.49 26.88 -22.83
C ARG A 178 9.54 28.37 -23.19
N GLY A 179 9.25 28.72 -24.44
CA GLY A 179 9.21 30.10 -24.92
C GLY A 179 8.11 30.93 -24.27
N SER A 180 7.05 30.29 -23.80
CA SER A 180 5.92 30.91 -23.09
C SER A 180 6.19 31.13 -21.59
N LEU A 181 7.24 30.53 -21.03
CA LEU A 181 7.58 30.67 -19.61
C LEU A 181 8.23 32.01 -19.30
N LYS A 182 7.84 32.62 -18.18
CA LYS A 182 8.56 33.75 -17.59
C LYS A 182 9.80 33.26 -16.82
N PRO A 183 10.81 34.13 -16.54
CA PRO A 183 12.07 33.72 -15.92
C PRO A 183 11.96 32.99 -14.56
N HIS A 184 10.89 33.19 -13.80
CA HIS A 184 10.64 32.57 -12.50
C HIS A 184 9.67 31.38 -12.55
N GLN A 185 9.19 31.02 -13.75
CA GLN A 185 8.23 29.95 -13.95
C GLN A 185 8.91 28.67 -14.40
N THR A 186 8.33 27.54 -14.05
CA THR A 186 8.71 26.23 -14.56
C THR A 186 7.58 25.64 -15.41
N GLY A 187 7.91 24.70 -16.29
CA GLY A 187 6.95 24.05 -17.17
C GLY A 187 6.59 22.64 -16.71
N LEU A 188 5.35 22.22 -17.00
CA LEU A 188 4.95 20.81 -17.00
C LEU A 188 4.23 20.49 -18.30
N PHE A 189 4.64 19.44 -19.00
CA PHE A 189 3.96 18.96 -20.20
C PHE A 189 3.24 17.65 -19.88
N ILE A 190 1.92 17.62 -20.01
CA ILE A 190 1.08 16.44 -19.81
C ILE A 190 0.56 15.96 -21.17
N THR A 191 0.69 14.68 -21.47
CA THR A 191 0.13 14.10 -22.70
C THR A 191 -0.47 12.72 -22.47
N THR A 192 -1.40 12.31 -23.34
CA THR A 192 -1.87 10.92 -23.43
C THR A 192 -0.93 10.01 -24.24
N SER A 193 0.06 10.56 -24.94
CA SER A 193 1.07 9.81 -25.70
C SER A 193 2.35 9.62 -24.88
N ASP A 194 3.44 9.19 -25.54
CA ASP A 194 4.80 9.33 -25.02
C ASP A 194 5.52 10.55 -25.61
N PHE A 195 6.79 10.74 -25.24
CA PHE A 195 7.67 11.80 -25.75
C PHE A 195 8.71 11.23 -26.71
N SER A 196 9.11 11.99 -27.73
CA SER A 196 10.28 11.63 -28.54
C SER A 196 11.56 11.80 -27.72
N ARG A 197 12.63 11.07 -28.08
CA ARG A 197 13.93 11.23 -27.42
C ARG A 197 14.41 12.68 -27.42
N GLN A 198 14.24 13.40 -28.54
CA GLN A 198 14.63 14.81 -28.61
C GLN A 198 13.74 15.71 -27.74
N ALA A 199 12.47 15.37 -27.52
CA ALA A 199 11.59 16.10 -26.62
C ALA A 199 12.00 15.89 -25.16
N VAL A 200 12.38 14.67 -24.77
CA VAL A 200 12.94 14.37 -23.44
C VAL A 200 14.24 15.14 -23.22
N GLU A 201 15.17 15.07 -24.18
CA GLU A 201 16.46 15.80 -24.12
C GLU A 201 16.23 17.32 -24.00
N GLU A 202 15.31 17.88 -24.78
CA GLU A 202 14.96 19.29 -24.71
C GLU A 202 14.34 19.66 -23.36
N ALA A 203 13.48 18.82 -22.78
CA ALA A 203 12.87 19.05 -21.46
C ALA A 203 13.92 19.09 -20.34
N SER A 204 14.86 18.13 -20.36
CA SER A 204 15.88 17.91 -19.33
C SER A 204 17.14 18.79 -19.46
N ASP A 205 17.19 19.72 -20.40
CA ASP A 205 18.36 20.58 -20.62
C ASP A 205 18.67 21.43 -19.37
N PRO A 206 19.85 21.23 -18.72
CA PRO A 206 20.16 21.87 -17.44
C PRO A 206 20.45 23.37 -17.55
N TYR A 207 20.64 23.89 -18.76
CA TYR A 207 20.96 25.30 -19.00
C TYR A 207 19.73 26.15 -19.36
N LYS A 208 18.53 25.56 -19.32
CA LYS A 208 17.28 26.21 -19.72
C LYS A 208 16.21 26.10 -18.63
N ALA A 209 15.15 26.93 -18.73
CA ALA A 209 14.05 26.96 -17.75
C ALA A 209 13.39 25.58 -17.56
N PRO A 210 13.42 24.94 -16.37
CA PRO A 210 13.05 23.54 -16.20
C PRO A 210 11.65 23.19 -16.74
N ILE A 211 11.55 22.06 -17.46
CA ILE A 211 10.28 21.49 -17.89
C ILE A 211 10.20 20.03 -17.44
N SER A 212 9.20 19.73 -16.63
CA SER A 212 8.81 18.35 -16.30
C SER A 212 7.90 17.80 -17.40
N ILE A 213 7.93 16.48 -17.61
CA ILE A 213 7.10 15.78 -18.58
C ILE A 213 6.33 14.66 -17.88
N MET A 214 5.09 14.44 -18.29
CA MET A 214 4.21 13.39 -17.79
C MET A 214 3.53 12.72 -18.99
N ASN A 215 3.85 11.46 -19.23
CA ASN A 215 3.27 10.72 -20.34
C ASN A 215 1.94 10.06 -19.98
N GLY A 216 1.28 9.44 -20.97
CA GLY A 216 -0.06 8.88 -20.79
C GLY A 216 -0.13 7.78 -19.73
N ASN A 217 0.91 6.94 -19.64
CA ASN A 217 0.97 5.87 -18.65
C ASN A 217 1.15 6.42 -17.23
N GLU A 218 2.03 7.42 -17.07
CA GLU A 218 2.27 8.09 -15.78
C GLU A 218 1.02 8.85 -15.30
N LEU A 219 0.31 9.50 -16.22
CA LEU A 219 -0.97 10.13 -15.93
C LEU A 219 -2.02 9.11 -15.47
N VAL A 220 -2.18 8.00 -16.18
CA VAL A 220 -3.09 6.91 -15.81
C VAL A 220 -2.76 6.30 -14.46
N ASP A 221 -1.48 6.13 -14.16
CA ASP A 221 -1.04 5.66 -12.85
C ASP A 221 -1.46 6.62 -11.73
N LEU A 222 -1.31 7.93 -11.93
CA LEU A 222 -1.77 8.95 -10.98
C LEU A 222 -3.29 8.94 -10.82
N LEU A 223 -4.04 8.85 -11.93
CA LEU A 223 -5.51 8.75 -11.88
C LEU A 223 -5.95 7.54 -11.05
N CYS A 224 -5.34 6.37 -11.28
CA CYS A 224 -5.59 5.18 -10.49
C CYS A 224 -5.26 5.37 -9.01
N ASN A 225 -4.10 5.95 -8.70
CA ASN A 225 -3.67 6.17 -7.31
C ASN A 225 -4.61 7.13 -6.55
N PHE A 226 -5.16 8.12 -7.23
CA PHE A 226 -6.13 9.06 -6.66
C PHE A 226 -7.59 8.57 -6.72
N GLY A 227 -7.85 7.41 -7.34
CA GLY A 227 -9.20 6.89 -7.54
C GLY A 227 -10.05 7.74 -8.50
N ILE A 228 -9.43 8.40 -9.48
CA ILE A 228 -10.12 9.24 -10.46
C ILE A 228 -10.47 8.38 -11.69
N GLY A 229 -11.76 8.28 -12.01
CA GLY A 229 -12.22 7.50 -13.16
C GLY A 229 -12.09 5.99 -13.00
N VAL A 230 -11.72 5.50 -11.81
CA VAL A 230 -11.60 4.08 -11.47
C VAL A 230 -12.28 3.79 -10.13
N ILE A 231 -12.65 2.52 -9.92
CA ILE A 231 -13.16 2.03 -8.64
C ILE A 231 -12.03 1.27 -7.94
N LEU A 232 -11.74 1.65 -6.70
CA LEU A 232 -10.71 1.01 -5.88
C LEU A 232 -11.33 -0.03 -4.95
N GLU A 233 -11.05 -1.31 -5.22
CA GLU A 233 -11.45 -2.42 -4.35
C GLU A 233 -10.25 -2.94 -3.55
N LYS A 234 -10.44 -3.19 -2.26
CA LYS A 234 -9.42 -3.78 -1.38
C LYS A 234 -9.70 -5.27 -1.20
N ILE A 235 -8.70 -6.10 -1.47
CA ILE A 235 -8.78 -7.55 -1.31
C ILE A 235 -7.94 -7.95 -0.10
N THR A 236 -8.54 -8.69 0.85
CA THR A 236 -7.85 -9.30 1.98
C THR A 236 -7.54 -10.76 1.64
N ILE A 237 -6.27 -11.14 1.77
CA ILE A 237 -5.82 -12.51 1.56
C ILE A 237 -5.28 -13.01 2.90
N PHE A 238 -5.77 -14.16 3.32
CA PHE A 238 -5.26 -14.85 4.50
C PHE A 238 -4.22 -15.88 4.05
N ASP A 239 -3.13 -15.96 4.79
CA ASP A 239 -2.16 -17.04 4.70
C ASP A 239 -2.03 -17.70 6.07
N ILE A 240 -1.61 -18.96 6.09
CA ILE A 240 -1.40 -19.69 7.33
C ILE A 240 -0.01 -19.37 7.87
N ASP A 241 0.04 -18.78 9.07
CA ASP A 241 1.29 -18.68 9.81
C ASP A 241 1.57 -20.02 10.50
N LYS A 242 2.45 -20.83 9.90
CA LYS A 242 2.80 -22.14 10.42
C LYS A 242 3.58 -22.09 11.75
N GLY A 243 4.22 -20.96 12.06
CA GLY A 243 4.98 -20.77 13.31
C GLY A 243 4.07 -20.48 14.51
N GLU A 244 2.90 -19.90 14.27
CA GLU A 244 1.91 -19.52 15.27
C GLU A 244 0.74 -20.53 15.38
N LEU A 245 0.91 -21.75 14.85
CA LEU A 245 -0.10 -22.81 14.95
C LEU A 245 -0.18 -23.45 16.35
N ASN A 246 0.74 -23.11 17.25
CA ASN A 246 0.65 -23.51 18.64
C ASN A 246 -0.34 -22.59 19.35
N PHE A 247 -1.61 -22.95 19.29
CA PHE A 247 -2.66 -22.35 20.10
C PHE A 247 -2.51 -22.81 21.57
N ASP A 248 -1.47 -22.32 22.26
CA ASP A 248 -1.27 -22.56 23.68
C ASP A 248 -2.28 -21.73 24.47
N PHE A 249 -3.44 -22.33 24.75
CA PHE A 249 -4.41 -21.76 25.67
C PHE A 249 -3.96 -22.07 27.11
N PRO A 250 -3.85 -21.08 28.01
CA PRO A 250 -3.51 -21.36 29.40
C PRO A 250 -4.56 -22.30 30.02
N GLU A 251 -4.11 -23.35 30.71
CA GLU A 251 -5.02 -24.26 31.40
C GLU A 251 -5.79 -23.51 32.50
N PRO A 252 -7.11 -23.75 32.66
CA PRO A 252 -7.88 -23.13 33.74
C PRO A 252 -7.33 -23.57 35.10
N GLU A 253 -7.03 -22.62 35.99
CA GLU A 253 -6.60 -22.92 37.36
C GLU A 253 -7.71 -23.70 38.12
N GLU A 254 -7.44 -24.95 38.51
CA GLU A 254 -8.32 -25.71 39.40
C GLU A 254 -8.31 -25.13 40.82
N ILE A 255 -9.45 -24.62 41.28
CA ILE A 255 -9.60 -24.08 42.64
C ILE A 255 -9.91 -25.24 43.59
N THR A 256 -8.92 -25.65 44.38
CA THR A 256 -8.98 -26.77 45.35
C THR A 256 -9.51 -26.37 46.73
N GLU A 257 -9.87 -25.10 46.95
CA GLU A 257 -10.37 -24.62 48.23
C GLU A 257 -11.84 -25.03 48.44
N GLN A 258 -12.21 -25.41 49.68
CA GLN A 258 -13.59 -25.78 50.01
C GLN A 258 -14.42 -24.51 50.21
N GLY A 259 -14.96 -23.98 49.10
CA GLY A 259 -15.75 -22.76 49.11
C GLY A 259 -17.15 -22.95 49.70
N ILE A 260 -17.69 -21.88 50.30
CA ILE A 260 -19.05 -21.85 50.85
C ILE A 260 -19.96 -21.20 49.81
N GLU A 261 -21.01 -21.90 49.40
CA GLU A 261 -22.03 -21.30 48.54
C GLU A 261 -22.77 -20.19 49.29
N ILE A 262 -22.81 -19.02 48.66
CA ILE A 262 -23.50 -17.82 49.14
C ILE A 262 -24.48 -17.34 48.09
N PHE A 263 -25.50 -16.60 48.51
CA PHE A 263 -26.50 -16.05 47.61
C PHE A 263 -27.03 -14.69 48.09
N THR A 264 -27.70 -14.00 47.18
CA THR A 264 -28.47 -12.79 47.45
C THR A 264 -29.66 -12.69 46.50
N ASN A 265 -30.68 -11.91 46.86
CA ASN A 265 -31.80 -11.61 45.98
C ASN A 265 -31.74 -10.14 45.61
N TYR A 266 -31.60 -9.82 44.32
CA TYR A 266 -31.58 -8.46 43.82
C TYR A 266 -32.46 -8.35 42.57
N LYS A 267 -33.31 -7.32 42.52
CA LYS A 267 -34.27 -7.07 41.41
C LYS A 267 -35.04 -8.33 40.94
N LYS A 268 -35.52 -9.15 41.89
CA LYS A 268 -36.25 -10.42 41.66
C LYS A 268 -35.43 -11.59 41.10
N HIS A 269 -34.11 -11.44 40.97
CA HIS A 269 -33.19 -12.52 40.61
C HIS A 269 -32.39 -12.97 41.82
N LYS A 270 -32.21 -14.29 41.94
CA LYS A 270 -31.32 -14.89 42.94
C LYS A 270 -29.95 -15.05 42.30
N HIS A 271 -28.94 -14.45 42.91
CA HIS A 271 -27.55 -14.52 42.49
C HIS A 271 -26.80 -15.46 43.42
N PHE A 272 -26.02 -16.37 42.86
CA PHE A 272 -25.20 -17.35 43.59
C PHE A 272 -23.72 -17.06 43.36
N ALA A 273 -22.92 -17.26 44.40
CA ALA A 273 -21.47 -17.09 44.36
C ALA A 273 -20.81 -18.08 45.32
N ILE A 274 -19.50 -18.25 45.22
CA ILE A 274 -18.72 -19.08 46.14
C ILE A 274 -17.81 -18.18 46.95
N TYR A 275 -17.90 -18.26 48.27
CA TYR A 275 -17.02 -17.56 49.21
C TYR A 275 -15.88 -18.44 49.67
N PHE A 276 -14.69 -17.87 49.65
CA PHE A 276 -13.46 -18.43 50.19
C PHE A 276 -12.96 -17.50 51.30
N SER A 277 -12.83 -18.06 52.50
CA SER A 277 -12.27 -17.33 53.63
C SER A 277 -10.85 -16.87 53.31
N PRO A 278 -10.45 -15.63 53.64
CA PRO A 278 -11.22 -14.66 54.41
C PRO A 278 -12.08 -13.71 53.57
N THR A 279 -11.80 -13.48 52.29
CA THR A 279 -12.49 -12.39 51.54
C THR A 279 -12.80 -12.69 50.07
N LYS A 280 -12.31 -13.80 49.52
CA LYS A 280 -12.40 -14.06 48.08
C LYS A 280 -13.81 -14.54 47.72
N ILE A 281 -14.38 -13.97 46.66
CA ILE A 281 -15.66 -14.39 46.08
C ILE A 281 -15.44 -14.79 44.62
N ILE A 282 -16.07 -15.87 44.18
CA ILE A 282 -16.23 -16.20 42.77
C ILE A 282 -17.69 -15.98 42.39
N TYR A 283 -17.93 -15.12 41.42
CA TYR A 283 -19.26 -14.77 40.92
C TYR A 283 -19.17 -14.61 39.40
N GLU A 284 -20.04 -15.29 38.64
CA GLU A 284 -20.03 -15.28 37.15
C GLU A 284 -18.65 -15.61 36.54
N ASN A 285 -17.95 -16.60 37.09
CA ASN A 285 -16.58 -17.00 36.71
C ASN A 285 -15.51 -15.90 36.87
N GLU A 286 -15.83 -14.78 37.51
CA GLU A 286 -14.87 -13.74 37.88
C GLU A 286 -14.46 -13.86 39.35
N VAL A 287 -13.18 -13.61 39.64
CA VAL A 287 -12.63 -13.63 41.00
C VAL A 287 -12.60 -12.22 41.59
N TYR A 288 -13.24 -12.04 42.73
CA TYR A 288 -13.31 -10.79 43.47
C TYR A 288 -12.51 -10.85 44.76
N LYS A 289 -11.75 -9.79 45.04
CA LYS A 289 -10.89 -9.69 46.24
C LYS A 289 -11.65 -9.46 47.55
N SER A 290 -12.94 -9.11 47.49
CA SER A 290 -13.78 -8.88 48.68
C SER A 290 -15.27 -9.17 48.41
N PRO A 291 -16.07 -9.49 49.45
CA PRO A 291 -17.52 -9.63 49.30
C PRO A 291 -18.20 -8.37 48.78
N SER A 292 -17.69 -7.19 49.15
CA SER A 292 -18.23 -5.91 48.69
C SER A 292 -18.00 -5.69 47.21
N ALA A 293 -16.80 -6.03 46.68
CA ALA A 293 -16.52 -5.90 45.26
C ALA A 293 -17.46 -6.77 44.40
N ALA A 294 -17.68 -8.03 44.81
CA ALA A 294 -18.64 -8.91 44.15
C ALA A 294 -20.09 -8.39 44.27
N GLY A 295 -20.47 -7.88 45.44
CA GLY A 295 -21.81 -7.31 45.64
C GLY A 295 -22.07 -6.07 44.79
N THR A 296 -21.07 -5.21 44.62
CA THR A 296 -21.13 -4.03 43.74
C THR A 296 -21.38 -4.43 42.28
N LYS A 297 -20.78 -5.54 41.81
CA LYS A 297 -21.07 -6.09 40.47
C LYS A 297 -22.55 -6.45 40.33
N VAL A 298 -23.12 -7.19 41.30
CA VAL A 298 -24.54 -7.56 41.30
C VAL A 298 -25.45 -6.32 41.27
N GLN A 299 -25.05 -5.24 41.95
CA GLN A 299 -25.80 -3.99 41.97
C GLN A 299 -25.49 -3.05 40.80
N ASN A 300 -24.83 -3.51 39.73
CA ASN A 300 -24.44 -2.72 38.56
C ASN A 300 -23.60 -1.47 38.92
N GLY A 301 -22.61 -1.64 39.80
CA GLY A 301 -21.66 -0.58 40.17
C GLY A 301 -22.03 0.23 41.42
N LEU A 302 -23.20 0.02 42.00
CA LEU A 302 -23.58 0.69 43.25
C LEU A 302 -22.85 0.07 44.46
N PRO A 303 -22.20 0.88 45.32
CA PRO A 303 -21.50 0.36 46.49
C PRO A 303 -22.43 -0.38 47.46
N VAL A 304 -21.99 -1.55 47.93
CA VAL A 304 -22.75 -2.35 48.90
C VAL A 304 -21.87 -2.87 50.03
N ASN A 305 -22.46 -3.06 51.21
CA ASN A 305 -21.84 -3.82 52.27
C ASN A 305 -21.94 -5.32 51.97
N GLY A 306 -20.92 -5.86 51.30
CA GLY A 306 -20.88 -7.26 50.86
C GLY A 306 -21.12 -8.29 51.96
N TRP A 307 -20.66 -8.01 53.18
CA TRP A 307 -20.79 -8.91 54.34
C TRP A 307 -22.24 -9.11 54.79
N LYS A 308 -23.09 -8.09 54.61
CA LYS A 308 -24.53 -8.18 54.90
C LYS A 308 -25.35 -8.53 53.66
N PHE A 309 -24.82 -8.20 52.49
CA PHE A 309 -25.46 -8.41 51.21
C PHE A 309 -25.56 -9.90 50.85
N TRP A 310 -24.45 -10.61 51.03
CA TRP A 310 -24.39 -12.05 50.80
C TRP A 310 -24.89 -12.83 52.00
N LYS A 311 -25.56 -13.95 51.73
CA LYS A 311 -26.11 -14.86 52.74
C LYS A 311 -25.69 -16.28 52.43
N PHE A 312 -25.54 -17.11 53.46
CA PHE A 312 -25.32 -18.54 53.33
C PHE A 312 -26.38 -19.31 54.12
N ILE A 313 -26.54 -20.59 53.80
CA ILE A 313 -27.35 -21.52 54.58
C ILE A 313 -26.40 -22.27 55.52
N ASP A 314 -26.61 -22.15 56.83
CA ASP A 314 -25.85 -22.93 57.82
C ASP A 314 -26.23 -24.40 57.69
N THR A 315 -25.27 -25.25 57.34
CA THR A 315 -25.47 -26.68 57.08
C THR A 315 -25.91 -27.47 58.31
N LYS A 316 -25.65 -26.96 59.52
CA LYS A 316 -26.04 -27.60 60.78
C LYS A 316 -27.46 -27.25 61.20
N THR A 317 -27.91 -26.03 60.90
CA THR A 317 -29.18 -25.50 61.41
C THR A 317 -30.23 -25.25 60.32
N GLY A 318 -29.85 -25.29 59.04
CA GLY A 318 -30.69 -24.97 57.89
C GLY A 318 -31.10 -23.49 57.81
N LYS A 319 -30.60 -22.65 58.72
CA LYS A 319 -30.98 -21.24 58.80
C LYS A 319 -30.13 -20.38 57.89
N ILE A 320 -30.75 -19.34 57.33
CA ILE A 320 -30.08 -18.36 56.48
C ILE A 320 -29.40 -17.31 57.37
N HIS A 321 -28.11 -17.10 57.17
CA HIS A 321 -27.33 -16.11 57.89
C HIS A 321 -26.59 -15.17 56.92
N PRO A 322 -26.41 -13.88 57.29
CA PRO A 322 -25.53 -12.99 56.53
C PRO A 322 -24.09 -13.50 56.60
N LEU A 323 -23.34 -13.28 55.52
CA LEU A 323 -21.94 -13.69 55.39
C LEU A 323 -21.05 -13.12 56.51
N GLU A 324 -21.41 -11.96 57.06
CA GLU A 324 -20.76 -11.30 58.20
C GLU A 324 -20.55 -12.24 59.40
N ARG A 325 -21.42 -13.25 59.58
CA ARG A 325 -21.29 -14.22 60.68
C ARG A 325 -20.01 -15.06 60.60
N LEU A 326 -19.49 -15.26 59.39
CA LEU A 326 -18.25 -15.99 59.14
C LEU A 326 -16.99 -15.14 59.35
N ARG A 327 -17.13 -13.82 59.56
CA ARG A 327 -15.99 -12.91 59.78
C ARG A 327 -15.31 -13.09 61.14
N LYS A 328 -15.97 -13.76 62.09
CA LYS A 328 -15.55 -13.90 63.50
C LYS A 328 -15.18 -15.33 63.91
N GLN A 329 -15.06 -16.25 62.95
CA GLN A 329 -14.62 -17.63 63.19
C GLN A 329 -13.23 -17.86 62.61
#